data_AF-A0AAV6HC55-F1
#
_entry.id   AF-A0AAV6HC55-F1
#
_cell.length_a   1.000
_cell.length_b   1.000
_cell.length_c   1.000
_cell.angle_alpha   90.00
_cell.angle_beta   90.00
_cell.angle_gamma   90.00
#
_symmetry.space_group_name_H-M   'P 1'
#
loop_
_entity.id
_entity.type
_entity.pdbx_description
1 polymer ?
#
loop_
_entity_poly.entity_id
_entity_poly.type
_entity_poly.pdbx_seq_one_letter_code
_entity_poly.pdbx_strand_id
1 'polypeptide(L)'
;MALMTSLDFNQYTSVLTFPKAFDKNLQIYDADRGVGTVADRSWLDSGSPWLKMTPTGFRKILKFIKEDYGNPPIYVTENGVSERGPIDLNDTPRIYYYENYINNAMKAFLLDGVDLRGYTAWTLMDNLEWTPGFAESLVKDLTLIPSASQTFPSEETHDVFDCSHALPSKLRDHFQYLQSRGVTHYKVPLSWSHILPTGDSSRPNRDTVRCYRTLLEQLTESGLQPLVVLHRSAVPEGLRATLGDWDSPELPEAFERYAEFVFAEFGDSVKYWITFSHLDELSSDEDKALSASALQGALHAHDRVYQLYHRMVSVKGKTLSLIIRVH
;
A
#
# COMPACT_ATOMS: atom_id res chain seq x y z
N MET A 1 24.37 1.93 14.06
CA MET A 1 23.13 1.31 14.54
C MET A 1 22.02 2.32 14.26
N ALA A 2 21.29 2.17 13.16
CA ALA A 2 20.18 3.06 12.85
C ALA A 2 19.08 2.77 13.89
N LEU A 3 18.72 3.78 14.69
CA LEU A 3 17.54 3.71 15.55
C LEU A 3 16.33 3.59 14.63
N MET A 4 15.61 2.47 14.69
CA MET A 4 14.36 2.29 13.94
C MET A 4 13.37 3.35 14.43
N THR A 5 13.08 4.34 13.58
CA THR A 5 12.28 5.52 13.95
C THR A 5 10.78 5.23 14.04
N SER A 6 10.32 4.24 13.28
CA SER A 6 8.97 3.65 13.28
C SER A 6 9.02 2.29 12.58
N LEU A 7 8.01 1.45 12.82
CA LEU A 7 7.77 0.24 12.04
C LEU A 7 6.45 0.35 11.28
N ASP A 8 6.53 0.24 9.97
CA ASP A 8 5.39 0.36 9.07
C ASP A 8 5.20 -0.97 8.35
N PHE A 9 3.99 -1.55 8.42
CA PHE A 9 3.73 -2.85 7.78
C PHE A 9 2.30 -3.01 7.28
N ASN A 10 2.15 -3.82 6.23
CA ASN A 10 0.86 -4.25 5.70
C ASN A 10 0.44 -5.54 6.41
N GLN A 11 -0.83 -5.65 6.80
CA GLN A 11 -1.33 -6.88 7.39
C GLN A 11 -2.78 -7.16 7.02
N TYR A 12 -3.05 -8.39 6.59
CA TYR A 12 -4.33 -8.85 6.07
C TYR A 12 -4.88 -10.05 6.83
N THR A 13 -4.00 -11.00 7.16
CA THR A 13 -4.38 -12.27 7.77
C THR A 13 -3.25 -12.82 8.62
N SER A 14 -3.55 -13.76 9.51
CA SER A 14 -2.57 -14.49 10.28
C SER A 14 -2.85 -15.98 10.10
N VAL A 15 -1.78 -16.76 9.99
CA VAL A 15 -1.87 -18.22 9.83
C VAL A 15 -1.37 -18.92 11.08
N LEU A 16 -1.83 -20.15 11.30
CA LEU A 16 -1.20 -21.03 12.29
C LEU A 16 0.08 -21.59 11.68
N THR A 17 1.14 -21.64 12.48
CA THR A 17 2.43 -22.19 12.07
C THR A 17 2.74 -23.47 12.85
N PHE A 18 3.43 -24.39 12.20
CA PHE A 18 3.96 -25.60 12.84
C PHE A 18 5.37 -25.89 12.28
N PRO A 19 6.28 -26.48 13.07
CA PRO A 19 7.61 -26.82 12.58
C PRO A 19 7.51 -27.77 11.38
N LYS A 20 8.19 -27.43 10.29
CA LYS A 20 8.27 -28.28 9.10
C LYS A 20 9.72 -28.34 8.62
N ALA A 21 10.27 -29.55 8.59
CA ALA A 21 11.57 -29.78 7.99
C ALA A 21 11.43 -29.77 6.47
N PHE A 22 12.13 -28.85 5.82
CA PHE A 22 12.30 -28.82 4.38
C PHE A 22 13.63 -29.47 3.99
N ASP A 23 13.77 -29.86 2.73
CA ASP A 23 15.07 -30.29 2.20
C ASP A 23 16.07 -29.14 2.33
N LYS A 24 17.27 -29.44 2.84
CA LYS A 24 18.35 -28.46 3.04
C LYS A 24 18.83 -27.83 1.74
N ASN A 25 18.60 -28.49 0.61
CA ASN A 25 18.99 -27.98 -0.71
C ASN A 25 17.91 -27.07 -1.33
N LEU A 26 16.74 -26.94 -0.70
CA LEU A 26 15.64 -26.15 -1.22
C LEU A 26 15.82 -24.68 -0.82
N GLN A 27 16.27 -23.84 -1.75
CA GLN A 27 16.44 -22.40 -1.54
C GLN A 27 15.15 -21.66 -1.88
N ILE A 28 14.15 -21.78 -1.01
CA ILE A 28 12.91 -21.01 -1.10
C ILE A 28 12.59 -20.42 0.27
N TYR A 29 11.90 -19.28 0.28
CA TYR A 29 11.49 -18.56 1.48
C TYR A 29 10.89 -19.50 2.56
N ASP A 30 9.95 -20.37 2.18
CA ASP A 30 9.32 -21.30 3.13
C ASP A 30 10.28 -22.29 3.78
N ALA A 31 11.31 -22.72 3.04
CA ALA A 31 12.34 -23.60 3.57
C ALA A 31 13.23 -22.89 4.60
N ASP A 32 13.55 -21.61 4.36
CA ASP A 32 14.36 -20.79 5.27
C ASP A 32 13.63 -20.50 6.58
N ARG A 33 12.30 -20.32 6.53
CA ARG A 33 11.49 -20.12 7.74
C ARG A 33 11.40 -21.37 8.62
N GLY A 34 11.56 -22.56 8.03
CA GLY A 34 11.46 -23.84 8.76
C GLY A 34 10.07 -24.14 9.34
N VAL A 35 9.01 -23.50 8.81
CA VAL A 35 7.64 -23.65 9.29
C VAL A 35 6.68 -23.96 8.14
N GLY A 36 5.73 -24.86 8.42
CA GLY A 36 4.53 -25.02 7.62
C GLY A 36 3.44 -24.10 8.14
N THR A 37 2.55 -23.68 7.24
CA THR A 37 1.40 -22.83 7.57
C THR A 37 0.10 -23.59 7.36
N VAL A 38 -0.91 -23.29 8.19
CA VAL A 38 -2.27 -23.81 8.03
C VAL A 38 -3.27 -22.74 8.50
N ALA A 39 -4.38 -22.63 7.79
CA ALA A 39 -5.52 -21.85 8.24
C ALA A 39 -6.46 -22.73 9.06
N ASP A 40 -6.98 -22.20 10.17
CA ASP A 40 -8.08 -22.87 10.87
C ASP A 40 -9.33 -22.86 9.98
N ARG A 41 -9.95 -24.02 9.79
CA ARG A 41 -11.15 -24.17 8.95
C ARG A 41 -12.38 -23.46 9.50
N SER A 42 -12.36 -23.08 10.78
CA SER A 42 -13.42 -22.30 11.41
C SER A 42 -13.31 -20.79 11.16
N TRP A 43 -12.17 -20.31 10.64
CA TRP A 43 -12.02 -18.90 10.30
C TRP A 43 -12.85 -18.55 9.08
N LEU A 44 -13.44 -17.35 9.10
CA LEU A 44 -14.25 -16.86 8.00
C LEU A 44 -13.38 -16.68 6.75
N ASP A 45 -13.92 -17.17 5.64
CA ASP A 45 -13.35 -17.00 4.32
C ASP A 45 -13.54 -15.56 3.83
N SER A 46 -12.70 -15.18 2.88
CA SER A 46 -12.84 -13.97 2.09
C SER A 46 -12.93 -14.31 0.61
N GLY A 47 -12.96 -13.28 -0.24
CA GLY A 47 -12.81 -13.43 -1.69
C GLY A 47 -11.57 -14.24 -2.04
N SER A 48 -10.41 -13.83 -1.54
CA SER A 48 -9.16 -14.49 -1.86
C SER A 48 -8.93 -15.74 -0.99
N PRO A 49 -8.52 -16.89 -1.57
CA PRO A 49 -8.33 -18.15 -0.81
C PRO A 49 -7.29 -18.07 0.32
N TRP A 50 -6.27 -17.23 0.13
CA TRP A 50 -5.15 -17.07 1.04
C TRP A 50 -5.46 -16.18 2.25
N LEU A 51 -6.52 -15.37 2.17
CA LEU A 51 -6.89 -14.43 3.21
C LEU A 51 -8.00 -15.04 4.08
N LYS A 52 -7.72 -15.20 5.37
CA LYS A 52 -8.71 -15.60 6.38
C LYS A 52 -8.91 -14.47 7.38
N MET A 53 -10.14 -14.28 7.85
CA MET A 53 -10.42 -13.24 8.84
C MET A 53 -9.93 -13.66 10.23
N THR A 54 -8.80 -13.10 10.66
CA THR A 54 -8.12 -13.48 11.92
C THR A 54 -7.81 -12.26 12.79
N PRO A 55 -8.83 -11.57 13.31
CA PRO A 55 -8.65 -10.31 14.03
C PRO A 55 -7.83 -10.46 15.33
N THR A 56 -7.85 -11.64 15.95
CA THR A 56 -7.02 -11.93 17.13
C THR A 56 -5.54 -12.09 16.78
N GLY A 57 -5.23 -12.58 15.58
CA GLY A 57 -3.87 -12.65 15.05
C GLY A 57 -3.28 -11.25 14.86
N PHE A 58 -4.08 -10.31 14.38
CA PHE A 58 -3.68 -8.90 14.24
C PHE A 58 -3.26 -8.26 15.58
N ARG A 59 -4.02 -8.48 16.66
CA ARG A 59 -3.61 -8.04 18.00
C ARG A 59 -2.32 -8.71 18.47
N LYS A 60 -2.15 -10.02 18.20
CA LYS A 60 -0.96 -10.78 18.60
C LYS A 60 0.30 -10.26 17.91
N ILE A 61 0.27 -9.97 16.62
CA ILE A 61 1.45 -9.45 15.91
C ILE A 61 1.85 -8.06 16.42
N LEU A 62 0.87 -7.19 16.72
CA LEU A 62 1.15 -5.88 17.33
C LEU A 62 1.83 -6.02 18.70
N LYS A 63 1.37 -6.98 19.52
CA LYS A 63 2.02 -7.29 20.82
C LYS A 63 3.42 -7.85 20.65
N PHE A 64 3.61 -8.77 19.70
CA PHE A 64 4.92 -9.32 19.37
C PHE A 64 5.90 -8.22 18.96
N ILE A 65 5.50 -7.31 18.06
CA ILE A 65 6.34 -6.17 17.67
C ILE A 65 6.74 -5.36 18.91
N LYS A 66 5.79 -5.08 19.80
CA LYS A 66 6.07 -4.37 21.04
C LYS A 66 7.09 -5.08 21.92
N GLU A 67 6.88 -6.38 22.18
CA GLU A 67 7.65 -7.16 23.14
C GLU A 67 9.07 -7.46 22.62
N ASP A 68 9.21 -7.74 21.33
CA ASP A 68 10.48 -8.19 20.74
C ASP A 68 11.32 -7.05 20.12
N TYR A 69 10.71 -5.91 19.78
CA TYR A 69 11.39 -4.79 19.11
C TYR A 69 11.41 -3.48 19.91
N GLY A 70 11.08 -3.54 21.21
CA GLY A 70 11.20 -2.39 22.11
C GLY A 70 10.10 -1.33 21.96
N ASN A 71 8.88 -1.75 21.60
CA ASN A 71 7.70 -0.90 21.41
C ASN A 71 7.93 0.31 20.49
N PRO A 72 8.41 0.11 19.25
CA PRO A 72 8.58 1.21 18.32
C PRO A 72 7.20 1.81 17.97
N PRO A 73 7.13 3.08 17.52
CA PRO A 73 5.92 3.62 16.91
C PRO A 73 5.49 2.76 15.72
N ILE A 74 4.21 2.34 15.68
CA ILE A 74 3.66 1.47 14.64
C ILE A 74 2.64 2.21 13.78
N TYR A 75 2.77 2.07 12.46
CA TYR A 75 1.75 2.46 11.49
C TYR A 75 1.33 1.24 10.67
N VAL A 76 0.04 0.89 10.71
CA VAL A 76 -0.51 -0.13 9.82
C VAL A 76 -0.84 0.53 8.49
N THR A 77 -0.06 0.19 7.47
CA THR A 77 -0.07 0.88 6.18
C THR A 77 -1.06 0.28 5.18
N GLU A 78 -1.49 -0.95 5.39
CA GLU A 78 -2.62 -1.58 4.70
C GLU A 78 -3.30 -2.62 5.59
N ASN A 79 -4.63 -2.63 5.62
CA ASN A 79 -5.45 -3.70 6.16
C ASN A 79 -6.82 -3.73 5.45
N GLY A 80 -7.25 -4.91 5.00
CA GLY A 80 -8.45 -5.04 4.17
C GLY A 80 -8.88 -6.50 3.94
N VAL A 81 -10.07 -6.70 3.34
CA VAL A 81 -10.58 -8.04 3.04
C VAL A 81 -11.40 -8.12 1.76
N SER A 82 -10.95 -8.97 0.83
CA SER A 82 -11.66 -9.29 -0.42
C SER A 82 -13.02 -9.94 -0.18
N GLU A 83 -13.99 -9.77 -1.08
CA GLU A 83 -15.28 -10.46 -1.04
C GLU A 83 -15.52 -11.24 -2.35
N ARG A 84 -16.21 -12.38 -2.26
CA ARG A 84 -16.69 -13.19 -3.41
C ARG A 84 -18.20 -13.03 -3.53
N GLY A 85 -18.70 -12.62 -4.70
CA GLY A 85 -20.14 -12.61 -4.98
C GLY A 85 -20.62 -11.43 -5.83
N PRO A 86 -21.93 -11.34 -6.10
CA PRO A 86 -22.51 -10.22 -6.83
C PRO A 86 -22.31 -8.89 -6.09
N ILE A 87 -22.18 -7.83 -6.87
CA ILE A 87 -21.97 -6.48 -6.35
C ILE A 87 -23.28 -5.94 -5.72
N ASP A 88 -23.51 -6.19 -4.43
CA ASP A 88 -24.66 -5.68 -3.63
C ASP A 88 -24.26 -4.74 -2.48
N LEU A 89 -25.01 -3.66 -2.21
CA LEU A 89 -24.65 -2.63 -1.21
C LEU A 89 -24.56 -3.13 0.25
N ASN A 90 -24.84 -4.39 0.52
CA ASN A 90 -24.87 -4.97 1.86
C ASN A 90 -23.57 -5.73 2.18
N ASP A 91 -22.47 -4.99 2.29
CA ASP A 91 -21.12 -5.51 2.52
C ASP A 91 -20.86 -5.89 4.00
N THR A 92 -21.66 -6.83 4.48
CA THR A 92 -21.60 -7.32 5.84
C THR A 92 -20.24 -7.96 6.19
N PRO A 93 -19.60 -8.76 5.30
CA PRO A 93 -18.32 -9.37 5.61
C PRO A 93 -17.19 -8.36 5.84
N ARG A 94 -17.13 -7.27 5.07
CA ARG A 94 -16.09 -6.25 5.25
C ARG A 94 -16.35 -5.34 6.43
N ILE A 95 -17.61 -4.97 6.68
CA ILE A 95 -17.99 -4.28 7.92
C ILE A 95 -17.53 -5.11 9.12
N TYR A 96 -17.86 -6.41 9.12
CA TYR A 96 -17.41 -7.32 10.17
C TYR A 96 -15.89 -7.35 10.30
N TYR A 97 -15.16 -7.45 9.19
CA TYR A 97 -13.70 -7.47 9.23
C TYR A 97 -13.11 -6.20 9.84
N TYR A 98 -13.49 -5.02 9.35
CA TYR A 98 -12.97 -3.75 9.87
C TYR A 98 -13.37 -3.54 11.32
N GLU A 99 -14.63 -3.79 11.69
CA GLU A 99 -15.06 -3.69 13.08
C GLU A 99 -14.19 -4.57 13.98
N ASN A 100 -13.92 -5.81 13.58
CA ASN A 100 -13.12 -6.72 14.41
C ASN A 100 -11.62 -6.38 14.42
N TYR A 101 -11.04 -5.98 13.29
CA TYR A 101 -9.61 -5.62 13.21
C TYR A 101 -9.32 -4.29 13.91
N ILE A 102 -10.14 -3.26 13.68
CA ILE A 102 -10.03 -1.98 14.37
C ILE A 102 -10.25 -2.19 15.87
N ASN A 103 -11.25 -2.98 16.29
CA ASN A 103 -11.43 -3.31 17.71
C ASN A 103 -10.20 -4.00 18.32
N ASN A 104 -9.49 -4.84 17.57
CA ASN A 104 -8.28 -5.50 18.04
C ASN A 104 -7.06 -4.57 18.07
N ALA A 105 -6.92 -3.66 17.10
CA ALA A 105 -5.96 -2.55 17.14
C ALA A 105 -6.20 -1.66 18.38
N MET A 106 -7.45 -1.28 18.62
CA MET A 106 -7.83 -0.47 19.78
C MET A 106 -7.53 -1.19 21.10
N LYS A 107 -7.76 -2.51 21.18
CA LYS A 107 -7.36 -3.31 22.34
C LYS A 107 -5.83 -3.36 22.50
N ALA A 108 -5.08 -3.49 21.42
CA ALA A 108 -3.61 -3.45 21.46
C ALA A 108 -3.09 -2.12 22.01
N PHE A 109 -3.67 -1.01 21.53
CA PHE A 109 -3.34 0.34 21.99
C PHE A 109 -3.74 0.58 23.46
N LEU A 110 -5.03 0.41 23.79
CA LEU A 110 -5.59 0.78 25.09
C LEU A 110 -5.25 -0.21 26.21
N LEU A 111 -5.22 -1.52 25.91
CA LEU A 111 -5.08 -2.57 26.94
C LEU A 111 -3.67 -3.16 26.99
N ASP A 112 -2.99 -3.28 25.84
CA ASP A 112 -1.65 -3.86 25.79
C ASP A 112 -0.53 -2.79 25.75
N GLY A 113 -0.86 -1.50 25.61
CA GLY A 113 0.12 -0.41 25.60
C GLY A 113 1.06 -0.42 24.39
N VAL A 114 0.58 -0.92 23.24
CA VAL A 114 1.27 -0.83 21.95
C VAL A 114 1.26 0.63 21.46
N ASP A 115 2.40 1.15 21.02
CA ASP A 115 2.50 2.50 20.43
C ASP A 115 1.97 2.53 18.98
N LEU A 116 0.68 2.23 18.81
CA LEU A 116 -0.02 2.26 17.52
C LEU A 116 -0.45 3.70 17.21
N ARG A 117 0.11 4.28 16.14
CA ARG A 117 -0.09 5.70 15.77
C ARG A 117 -0.87 5.92 14.48
N GLY A 118 -1.00 4.89 13.64
CA GLY A 118 -1.77 4.99 12.41
C GLY A 118 -2.37 3.67 11.95
N TYR A 119 -3.51 3.77 11.29
CA TYR A 119 -4.22 2.65 10.68
C TYR A 119 -4.80 3.09 9.34
N THR A 120 -4.49 2.32 8.31
CA THR A 120 -4.86 2.57 6.92
C THR A 120 -5.72 1.43 6.40
N ALA A 121 -7.00 1.70 6.18
CA ALA A 121 -7.93 0.74 5.58
C ALA A 121 -7.64 0.60 4.07
N TRP A 122 -7.90 -0.59 3.51
CA TRP A 122 -7.64 -0.94 2.11
C TRP A 122 -8.80 -1.77 1.49
N THR A 123 -9.35 -1.44 0.31
CA THR A 123 -8.88 -0.50 -0.74
C THR A 123 -9.70 0.81 -0.79
N LEU A 124 -9.30 1.72 -1.70
CA LEU A 124 -10.05 2.92 -2.10
C LEU A 124 -11.48 2.64 -2.56
N MET A 125 -11.64 1.68 -3.49
CA MET A 125 -12.87 1.38 -4.24
C MET A 125 -12.81 -0.06 -4.76
N ASP A 126 -13.98 -0.68 -4.91
CA ASP A 126 -14.22 -2.07 -5.39
C ASP A 126 -13.50 -2.51 -6.67
N ASN A 127 -13.12 -1.57 -7.52
CA ASN A 127 -12.54 -1.84 -8.83
C ASN A 127 -11.06 -1.48 -8.91
N LEU A 128 -10.42 -1.30 -7.74
CA LEU A 128 -9.01 -1.00 -7.60
C LEU A 128 -8.34 -2.18 -6.90
N GLU A 129 -8.39 -3.35 -7.54
CA GLU A 129 -7.72 -4.58 -7.14
C GLU A 129 -6.53 -4.83 -8.07
N TRP A 130 -5.36 -5.09 -7.49
CA TRP A 130 -4.07 -4.89 -8.18
C TRP A 130 -3.42 -6.20 -8.58
N THR A 131 -4.21 -7.09 -9.19
CA THR A 131 -3.79 -8.29 -9.96
C THR A 131 -4.98 -8.78 -10.81
N PRO A 132 -4.77 -9.35 -12.01
CA PRO A 132 -5.85 -9.61 -12.97
C PRO A 132 -6.75 -10.78 -12.52
N GLY A 133 -8.05 -10.52 -12.46
CA GLY A 133 -9.07 -11.53 -12.20
C GLY A 133 -10.40 -10.94 -11.76
N PHE A 134 -11.27 -10.59 -12.71
CA PHE A 134 -12.65 -10.20 -12.41
C PHE A 134 -13.41 -11.38 -11.75
N ALA A 135 -13.42 -11.41 -10.41
CA ALA A 135 -14.42 -12.11 -9.59
C ALA A 135 -14.44 -11.66 -8.10
N GLU A 136 -13.59 -10.72 -7.69
CA GLU A 136 -13.41 -10.30 -6.29
C GLU A 136 -13.52 -8.76 -6.21
N SER A 137 -14.19 -8.25 -5.18
CA SER A 137 -14.64 -6.84 -5.07
C SER A 137 -14.41 -6.31 -3.65
N LEU A 138 -13.81 -5.10 -3.50
CA LEU A 138 -13.30 -4.49 -2.26
C LEU A 138 -13.88 -3.15 -1.62
N VAL A 139 -14.91 -2.42 -2.12
CA VAL A 139 -16.05 -1.63 -1.50
C VAL A 139 -16.94 -0.89 -2.55
N LYS A 140 -18.29 -0.99 -2.39
CA LYS A 140 -19.41 -0.71 -3.35
C LYS A 140 -20.01 0.69 -3.39
N ASP A 141 -19.25 1.76 -3.24
CA ASP A 141 -19.86 3.06 -2.92
C ASP A 141 -20.07 4.06 -4.08
N LEU A 142 -20.15 3.64 -5.35
CA LEU A 142 -20.31 4.60 -6.47
C LEU A 142 -21.38 4.31 -7.54
N THR A 143 -22.17 3.24 -7.47
CA THR A 143 -23.20 2.96 -8.49
C THR A 143 -24.57 3.60 -8.21
N LEU A 144 -24.59 4.87 -7.79
CA LEU A 144 -25.82 5.66 -7.77
C LEU A 144 -25.81 6.75 -8.85
N ILE A 145 -25.91 6.34 -10.12
CA ILE A 145 -26.60 7.10 -11.17
C ILE A 145 -27.44 6.11 -11.99
N PRO A 146 -28.79 6.15 -11.91
CA PRO A 146 -29.64 5.37 -12.79
C PRO A 146 -29.66 6.05 -14.16
N SER A 147 -28.84 5.56 -15.09
CA SER A 147 -28.96 5.62 -16.57
C SER A 147 -27.61 5.77 -17.26
N ALA A 148 -26.89 4.67 -17.43
CA ALA A 148 -26.06 4.45 -18.61
C ALA A 148 -25.74 2.96 -18.70
N SER A 149 -26.46 2.27 -19.57
CA SER A 149 -25.98 1.03 -20.18
C SER A 149 -24.68 1.35 -20.91
N GLN A 150 -23.53 1.11 -20.28
CA GLN A 150 -22.26 0.97 -20.98
C GLN A 150 -21.63 -0.33 -20.53
N THR A 151 -21.68 -1.31 -21.42
CA THR A 151 -20.83 -2.49 -21.46
C THR A 151 -19.37 -2.07 -21.32
N PHE A 152 -18.71 -2.51 -20.25
CA PHE A 152 -17.26 -2.41 -20.10
C PHE A 152 -16.60 -3.53 -20.92
N PRO A 153 -15.57 -3.22 -21.73
CA PRO A 153 -14.81 -4.25 -22.42
C PRO A 153 -13.96 -5.02 -21.41
N SER A 154 -13.98 -6.34 -21.57
CA SER A 154 -13.09 -7.28 -20.90
C SER A 154 -11.66 -7.10 -21.43
N GLU A 155 -10.77 -6.48 -20.68
CA GLU A 155 -9.33 -6.61 -20.90
C GLU A 155 -8.57 -6.39 -19.58
N GLU A 156 -7.60 -7.27 -19.36
CA GLU A 156 -6.79 -7.43 -18.15
C GLU A 156 -5.77 -6.30 -18.01
N THR A 157 -6.03 -5.29 -17.18
CA THR A 157 -5.00 -4.33 -16.74
C THR A 157 -5.16 -3.98 -15.28
N HIS A 158 -4.03 -3.92 -14.56
CA HIS A 158 -3.93 -3.52 -13.16
C HIS A 158 -4.52 -2.11 -12.95
N ASP A 159 -5.76 -2.03 -12.48
CA ASP A 159 -6.46 -0.76 -12.29
C ASP A 159 -5.89 -0.03 -11.06
N VAL A 160 -4.81 0.71 -11.30
CA VAL A 160 -4.24 1.70 -10.39
C VAL A 160 -5.04 2.99 -10.54
N PHE A 161 -5.50 3.62 -9.45
CA PHE A 161 -5.97 5.00 -9.59
C PHE A 161 -4.75 5.88 -9.83
N ASP A 162 -4.49 6.20 -11.10
CA ASP A 162 -3.31 6.90 -11.58
C ASP A 162 -3.62 8.31 -12.12
N CYS A 163 -4.84 8.79 -11.86
CA CYS A 163 -5.39 10.03 -12.42
C CYS A 163 -5.55 10.04 -13.95
N SER A 164 -5.60 8.87 -14.60
CA SER A 164 -6.05 8.73 -16.00
C SER A 164 -7.54 9.08 -16.17
N HIS A 165 -8.33 8.91 -15.11
CA HIS A 165 -9.75 9.23 -15.05
C HIS A 165 -10.05 10.32 -14.01
N ALA A 166 -11.19 11.00 -14.19
CA ALA A 166 -11.63 12.03 -13.27
C ALA A 166 -11.90 11.47 -11.86
N LEU A 167 -11.63 12.28 -10.83
CA LEU A 167 -11.95 11.93 -9.46
C LEU A 167 -13.46 11.71 -9.29
N PRO A 168 -13.88 10.66 -8.56
CA PRO A 168 -15.31 10.43 -8.29
C PRO A 168 -15.96 11.61 -7.57
N SER A 169 -17.20 11.93 -7.94
CA SER A 169 -17.93 13.08 -7.38
C SER A 169 -18.28 12.94 -5.89
N LYS A 170 -18.38 11.70 -5.36
CA LYS A 170 -18.68 11.39 -3.96
C LYS A 170 -17.45 11.07 -3.11
N LEU A 171 -16.25 11.33 -3.63
CA LEU A 171 -15.01 10.94 -2.97
C LEU A 171 -14.87 11.55 -1.55
N ARG A 172 -15.32 12.79 -1.37
CA ARG A 172 -15.33 13.47 -0.06
C ARG A 172 -16.22 12.76 0.96
N ASP A 173 -17.43 12.36 0.56
CA ASP A 173 -18.37 11.67 1.44
C ASP A 173 -17.78 10.34 1.91
N HIS A 174 -17.09 9.63 1.01
CA HIS A 174 -16.40 8.38 1.33
C HIS A 174 -15.28 8.59 2.36
N PHE A 175 -14.44 9.63 2.19
CA PHE A 175 -13.39 9.94 3.17
C PHE A 175 -13.95 10.29 4.55
N GLN A 176 -15.05 11.03 4.61
CA GLN A 176 -15.73 11.34 5.87
C GLN A 176 -16.29 10.08 6.53
N TYR A 177 -16.85 9.16 5.74
CA TYR A 177 -17.28 7.85 6.24
C TYR A 177 -16.12 7.07 6.86
N LEU A 178 -14.97 6.94 6.16
CA LEU A 178 -13.79 6.24 6.67
C LEU A 178 -13.29 6.86 7.98
N GLN A 179 -13.18 8.19 8.00
CA GLN A 179 -12.77 8.92 9.20
C GLN A 179 -13.70 8.64 10.39
N SER A 180 -15.02 8.61 10.15
CA SER A 180 -16.02 8.32 11.20
C SER A 180 -15.90 6.91 11.80
N ARG A 181 -15.24 5.99 11.09
CA ARG A 181 -14.96 4.61 11.53
C ARG A 181 -13.60 4.44 12.20
N GLY A 182 -12.85 5.54 12.38
CA GLY A 182 -11.54 5.53 13.05
C GLY A 182 -10.37 5.31 12.11
N VAL A 183 -10.57 5.35 10.79
CA VAL A 183 -9.45 5.42 9.83
C VAL A 183 -8.76 6.76 10.01
N THR A 184 -7.43 6.73 10.13
CA THR A 184 -6.62 7.93 10.40
C THR A 184 -5.80 8.34 9.20
N HIS A 185 -5.34 7.35 8.43
CA HIS A 185 -4.47 7.53 7.29
C HIS A 185 -5.11 6.96 6.03
N TYR A 186 -4.71 7.51 4.90
CA TYR A 186 -5.19 7.09 3.60
C TYR A 186 -4.03 6.91 2.63
N LYS A 187 -3.90 5.72 2.05
CA LYS A 187 -2.79 5.39 1.16
C LYS A 187 -3.02 5.90 -0.26
N VAL A 188 -2.09 6.71 -0.77
CA VAL A 188 -2.16 7.27 -2.12
C VAL A 188 -0.93 6.84 -2.91
N PRO A 189 -1.01 5.81 -3.76
CA PRO A 189 0.07 5.48 -4.66
C PRO A 189 0.15 6.49 -5.80
N LEU A 190 1.36 6.98 -6.06
CA LEU A 190 1.63 7.83 -7.21
C LEU A 190 2.07 6.99 -8.39
N SER A 191 1.72 7.46 -9.58
CA SER A 191 2.16 6.87 -10.84
C SER A 191 3.29 7.70 -11.44
N TRP A 192 4.53 7.20 -11.34
CA TRP A 192 5.72 7.87 -11.87
C TRP A 192 5.60 8.12 -13.37
N SER A 193 5.23 7.10 -14.14
CA SER A 193 5.00 7.17 -15.59
C SER A 193 3.93 8.20 -16.00
N HIS A 194 2.93 8.47 -15.17
CA HIS A 194 1.91 9.45 -15.50
C HIS A 194 2.31 10.86 -15.08
N ILE A 195 2.99 11.01 -13.94
CA ILE A 195 3.45 12.32 -13.46
C ILE A 195 4.56 12.85 -14.36
N LEU A 196 5.56 12.02 -14.67
CA LEU A 196 6.69 12.36 -15.55
C LEU A 196 6.82 11.34 -16.70
N PRO A 197 6.00 11.42 -17.77
CA PRO A 197 6.00 10.43 -18.85
C PRO A 197 7.34 10.25 -19.57
N THR A 198 8.13 11.32 -19.67
CA THR A 198 9.48 11.28 -20.26
C THR A 198 10.59 11.11 -19.22
N GLY A 199 10.25 11.09 -17.93
CA GLY A 199 11.20 11.17 -16.81
C GLY A 199 11.79 12.56 -16.53
N ASP A 200 11.41 13.58 -17.30
CA ASP A 200 11.94 14.94 -17.18
C ASP A 200 11.02 15.80 -16.29
N SER A 201 11.53 16.20 -15.12
CA SER A 201 10.80 17.03 -14.15
C SER A 201 10.48 18.44 -14.64
N SER A 202 11.14 18.93 -15.70
CA SER A 202 10.81 20.21 -16.33
C SER A 202 9.54 20.15 -17.20
N ARG A 203 9.09 18.94 -17.55
CA ARG A 203 7.93 18.69 -18.42
C ARG A 203 6.93 17.71 -17.79
N PRO A 204 6.38 18.01 -16.60
CA PRO A 204 5.43 17.13 -15.95
C PRO A 204 4.08 17.12 -16.66
N ASN A 205 3.33 16.04 -16.50
CA ASN A 205 1.91 16.02 -16.87
C ASN A 205 1.10 16.85 -15.85
N ARG A 206 0.77 18.08 -16.25
CA ARG A 206 0.10 19.04 -15.37
C ARG A 206 -1.29 18.61 -14.93
N ASP A 207 -2.02 17.85 -15.75
CA ASP A 207 -3.37 17.41 -15.40
C ASP A 207 -3.33 16.29 -14.36
N THR A 208 -2.40 15.34 -14.50
CA THR A 208 -2.12 14.32 -13.49
C THR A 208 -1.69 14.96 -12.16
N VAL A 209 -0.77 15.92 -12.18
CA VAL A 209 -0.33 16.64 -10.96
C VAL A 209 -1.50 17.37 -10.30
N ARG A 210 -2.36 18.05 -11.07
CA ARG A 210 -3.56 18.73 -10.55
C ARG A 210 -4.56 17.74 -9.94
N CYS A 211 -4.73 16.58 -10.55
CA CYS A 211 -5.62 15.54 -10.04
C CYS A 211 -5.12 15.02 -8.68
N TYR A 212 -3.85 14.66 -8.55
CA TYR A 212 -3.30 14.24 -7.25
C TYR A 212 -3.38 15.34 -6.19
N ARG A 213 -3.12 16.61 -6.56
CA ARG A 213 -3.28 17.72 -5.61
C ARG A 213 -4.72 17.82 -5.11
N THR A 214 -5.70 17.78 -6.01
CA THR A 214 -7.12 17.78 -5.65
C THR A 214 -7.49 16.60 -4.74
N LEU A 215 -6.96 15.41 -5.00
CA LEU A 215 -7.17 14.22 -4.18
C LEU A 215 -6.62 14.41 -2.75
N LEU A 216 -5.38 14.88 -2.63
CA LEU A 216 -4.72 15.12 -1.34
C LEU A 216 -5.41 16.22 -0.52
N GLU A 217 -5.89 17.28 -1.18
CA GLU A 217 -6.68 18.33 -0.55
C GLU A 217 -8.01 17.79 -0.01
N GLN A 218 -8.77 17.03 -0.81
CA GLN A 218 -10.03 16.42 -0.35
C GLN A 218 -9.84 15.45 0.82
N LEU A 219 -8.74 14.69 0.82
CA LEU A 219 -8.36 13.79 1.92
C LEU A 219 -8.11 14.56 3.22
N THR A 220 -7.26 15.58 3.15
CA THR A 220 -6.88 16.37 4.32
C THR A 220 -8.04 17.19 4.87
N GLU A 221 -8.87 17.78 4.00
CA GLU A 221 -10.12 18.46 4.38
C GLU A 221 -11.13 17.53 5.07
N SER A 222 -11.06 16.23 4.79
CA SER A 222 -11.93 15.21 5.40
C SER A 222 -11.36 14.67 6.73
N GLY A 223 -10.22 15.18 7.19
CA GLY A 223 -9.58 14.79 8.45
C GLY A 223 -8.72 13.53 8.37
N LEU A 224 -8.44 13.03 7.16
CA LEU A 224 -7.52 11.91 6.94
C LEU A 224 -6.10 12.42 6.64
N GLN A 225 -5.09 11.66 7.06
CA GLN A 225 -3.69 11.95 6.74
C GLN A 225 -3.24 11.18 5.49
N PRO A 226 -2.75 11.85 4.42
CA PRO A 226 -2.21 11.14 3.27
C PRO A 226 -0.92 10.39 3.62
N LEU A 227 -0.89 9.12 3.24
CA LEU A 227 0.27 8.22 3.25
C LEU A 227 0.66 7.96 1.79
N VAL A 228 1.59 8.74 1.26
CA VAL A 228 1.89 8.75 -0.17
C VAL A 228 2.97 7.73 -0.50
N VAL A 229 2.72 6.87 -1.48
CA VAL A 229 3.71 5.94 -2.03
C VAL A 229 4.28 6.52 -3.32
N LEU A 230 5.59 6.72 -3.39
CA LEU A 230 6.27 7.32 -4.53
C LEU A 230 6.24 6.41 -5.76
N HIS A 231 6.38 5.10 -5.58
CA HIS A 231 6.46 4.17 -6.69
C HIS A 231 5.53 2.98 -6.52
N ARG A 232 4.54 2.91 -7.42
CA ARG A 232 3.66 1.75 -7.60
C ARG A 232 3.27 1.50 -9.06
N SER A 233 3.89 2.20 -10.00
CA SER A 233 3.63 2.06 -11.43
C SER A 233 4.90 1.71 -12.17
N ALA A 234 4.80 1.51 -13.49
CA ALA A 234 5.97 1.26 -14.32
C ALA A 234 6.95 2.45 -14.33
N VAL A 235 8.23 2.15 -14.54
CA VAL A 235 9.24 3.13 -14.94
C VAL A 235 8.74 3.87 -16.21
N PRO A 236 8.79 5.22 -16.26
CA PRO A 236 8.36 5.97 -17.44
C PRO A 236 9.05 5.50 -18.72
N GLU A 237 8.30 5.37 -19.81
CA GLU A 237 8.81 4.81 -21.07
C GLU A 237 10.03 5.57 -21.60
N GLY A 238 10.08 6.90 -21.42
CA GLY A 238 11.25 7.70 -21.80
C GLY A 238 12.54 7.32 -21.07
N LEU A 239 12.43 6.91 -19.80
CA LEU A 239 13.56 6.40 -19.01
C LEU A 239 13.82 4.94 -19.31
N ARG A 240 12.77 4.12 -19.42
CA ARG A 240 12.91 2.69 -19.71
C ARG A 240 13.63 2.45 -21.05
N ALA A 241 13.32 3.23 -22.08
CA ALA A 241 13.96 3.12 -23.38
C ALA A 241 15.46 3.48 -23.37
N THR A 242 15.93 4.24 -22.38
CA THR A 242 17.32 4.75 -22.33
C THR A 242 18.17 4.11 -21.23
N LEU A 243 17.57 3.87 -20.07
CA LEU A 243 18.23 3.35 -18.87
C LEU A 243 17.87 1.89 -18.58
N GLY A 244 16.77 1.38 -19.14
CA GLY A 244 16.20 0.09 -18.75
C GLY A 244 15.32 0.20 -17.49
N ASP A 245 15.13 -0.93 -16.81
CA ASP A 245 14.30 -1.04 -15.60
C ASP A 245 15.18 -1.07 -14.32
N TRP A 246 14.66 -1.57 -13.20
CA TRP A 246 15.34 -1.56 -11.88
C TRP A 246 16.72 -2.22 -11.81
N ASP A 247 17.09 -3.05 -12.78
CA ASP A 247 18.45 -3.59 -12.92
C ASP A 247 19.51 -2.53 -13.29
N SER A 248 19.07 -1.37 -13.75
CA SER A 248 19.92 -0.27 -14.20
C SER A 248 20.59 0.46 -13.02
N PRO A 249 21.92 0.65 -13.04
CA PRO A 249 22.61 1.39 -12.00
C PRO A 249 22.32 2.90 -12.02
N GLU A 250 21.85 3.45 -13.13
CA GLU A 250 21.51 4.88 -13.28
C GLU A 250 20.07 5.22 -12.88
N LEU A 251 19.15 4.25 -12.91
CA LEU A 251 17.74 4.48 -12.58
C LEU A 251 17.51 5.04 -11.16
N PRO A 252 18.26 4.61 -10.12
CA PRO A 252 18.14 5.21 -8.78
C PRO A 252 18.32 6.73 -8.74
N GLU A 253 19.19 7.30 -9.59
CA GLU A 253 19.37 8.75 -9.66
C GLU A 253 18.19 9.43 -10.36
N ALA A 254 17.63 8.81 -11.40
CA ALA A 254 16.42 9.31 -12.04
C ALA A 254 15.22 9.28 -11.07
N PHE A 255 15.11 8.24 -10.26
CA PHE A 255 14.09 8.13 -9.22
C PHE A 255 14.25 9.18 -8.12
N GLU A 256 15.49 9.51 -7.72
CA GLU A 256 15.76 10.61 -6.78
C GLU A 256 15.25 11.95 -7.32
N ARG A 257 15.50 12.27 -8.59
CA ARG A 257 15.00 13.52 -9.22
C ARG A 257 13.47 13.56 -9.30
N TYR A 258 12.84 12.42 -9.57
CA TYR A 258 11.38 12.30 -9.50
C TYR A 258 10.86 12.55 -8.08
N ALA A 259 11.47 11.93 -7.07
CA ALA A 259 11.09 12.13 -5.68
C ALA A 259 11.25 13.59 -5.25
N GLU A 260 12.34 14.26 -5.67
CA GLU A 260 12.54 15.70 -5.44
C GLU A 260 11.38 16.54 -5.99
N PHE A 261 10.98 16.29 -7.25
CA PHE A 261 9.85 16.96 -7.87
C PHE A 261 8.55 16.72 -7.08
N VAL A 262 8.27 15.47 -6.73
CA VAL A 262 7.07 15.09 -5.96
C VAL A 262 7.05 15.74 -4.57
N PHE A 263 8.18 15.79 -3.87
CA PHE A 263 8.29 16.46 -2.58
C PHE A 263 8.08 17.97 -2.69
N ALA A 264 8.58 18.60 -3.76
CA ALA A 264 8.36 20.02 -4.02
C ALA A 264 6.88 20.31 -4.31
N GLU A 265 6.20 19.43 -5.07
CA GLU A 265 4.81 19.63 -5.45
C GLU A 265 3.80 19.28 -4.34
N PHE A 266 4.01 18.22 -3.56
CA PHE A 266 2.99 17.75 -2.60
C PHE A 266 3.46 17.77 -1.14
N GLY A 267 4.70 18.19 -0.88
CA GLY A 267 5.31 18.19 0.45
C GLY A 267 4.64 19.09 1.47
N ASP A 268 3.87 20.09 1.05
CA ASP A 268 3.11 20.97 1.94
C ASP A 268 1.91 20.25 2.59
N SER A 269 1.28 19.35 1.85
CA SER A 269 0.05 18.64 2.22
C SER A 269 0.33 17.24 2.79
N VAL A 270 1.52 16.68 2.52
CA VAL A 270 1.87 15.30 2.86
C VAL A 270 2.95 15.23 3.93
N LYS A 271 2.67 14.45 4.98
CA LYS A 271 3.58 14.21 6.11
C LYS A 271 4.22 12.83 6.10
N TYR A 272 3.56 11.83 5.54
CA TYR A 272 4.00 10.45 5.56
C TYR A 272 4.25 9.95 4.15
N TRP A 273 5.47 9.51 3.91
CA TRP A 273 5.94 9.10 2.61
C TRP A 273 6.49 7.68 2.65
N ILE A 274 6.29 6.97 1.55
CA ILE A 274 6.77 5.61 1.35
C ILE A 274 7.42 5.56 -0.03
N THR A 275 8.64 5.06 -0.10
CA THR A 275 9.34 4.89 -1.39
C THR A 275 8.69 3.80 -2.24
N PHE A 276 8.70 2.56 -1.74
CA PHE A 276 8.09 1.39 -2.38
C PHE A 276 7.08 0.75 -1.44
N SER A 277 5.92 0.37 -1.98
CA SER A 277 4.89 -0.33 -1.20
C SER A 277 5.17 -1.82 -1.05
N HIS A 278 5.72 -2.42 -2.11
CA HIS A 278 5.96 -3.84 -2.26
C HIS A 278 7.14 -3.99 -3.21
N LEU A 279 8.15 -4.77 -2.82
CA LEU A 279 9.34 -4.95 -3.64
C LEU A 279 9.11 -5.98 -4.75
N ASP A 280 8.17 -6.92 -4.55
CA ASP A 280 7.67 -7.84 -5.56
C ASP A 280 6.98 -7.13 -6.73
N GLU A 281 6.32 -6.00 -6.48
CA GLU A 281 5.71 -5.13 -7.52
C GLU A 281 6.76 -4.47 -8.44
N LEU A 282 8.06 -4.61 -8.16
CA LEU A 282 9.15 -4.10 -9.02
C LEU A 282 9.58 -5.10 -10.09
N SER A 283 9.09 -6.35 -10.04
CA SER A 283 9.35 -7.34 -11.08
C SER A 283 8.54 -7.01 -12.33
N SER A 284 9.18 -6.97 -13.49
CA SER A 284 8.50 -6.79 -14.77
C SER A 284 7.73 -8.05 -15.23
N ASP A 285 7.86 -9.16 -14.52
CA ASP A 285 7.34 -10.49 -14.88
C ASP A 285 6.74 -11.14 -13.62
N GLU A 286 5.41 -11.29 -13.58
CA GLU A 286 4.65 -11.78 -12.41
C GLU A 286 5.09 -13.19 -11.98
N ASP A 287 5.59 -14.00 -12.91
CA ASP A 287 6.02 -15.38 -12.67
C ASP A 287 7.50 -15.48 -12.26
N LYS A 288 8.25 -14.37 -12.25
CA LYS A 288 9.66 -14.36 -11.86
C LYS A 288 9.89 -13.55 -10.60
N ALA A 289 10.63 -14.17 -9.68
CA ALA A 289 11.21 -13.48 -8.54
C ALA A 289 12.07 -12.30 -9.00
N LEU A 290 11.96 -11.18 -8.29
CA LEU A 290 12.78 -9.99 -8.51
C LEU A 290 14.27 -10.38 -8.53
N SER A 291 15.00 -9.91 -9.53
CA SER A 291 16.45 -10.15 -9.60
C SER A 291 17.16 -9.51 -8.41
N ALA A 292 18.29 -10.09 -7.98
CA ALA A 292 19.10 -9.50 -6.92
C ALA A 292 19.62 -8.10 -7.28
N SER A 293 19.88 -7.85 -8.56
CA SER A 293 20.28 -6.55 -9.10
C SER A 293 19.16 -5.52 -9.02
N ALA A 294 17.92 -5.87 -9.40
CA ALA A 294 16.77 -4.98 -9.28
C ALA A 294 16.45 -4.65 -7.82
N LEU A 295 16.56 -5.64 -6.92
CA LEU A 295 16.42 -5.41 -5.48
C LEU A 295 17.50 -4.43 -4.98
N GLN A 296 18.75 -4.62 -5.40
CA GLN A 296 19.84 -3.72 -5.01
C GLN A 296 19.64 -2.31 -5.58
N GLY A 297 19.16 -2.19 -6.82
CA GLY A 297 18.78 -0.91 -7.43
C GLY A 297 17.69 -0.19 -6.65
N ALA A 298 16.62 -0.90 -6.28
CA ALA A 298 15.52 -0.37 -5.48
C ALA A 298 15.98 0.08 -4.08
N LEU A 299 16.81 -0.72 -3.40
CA LEU A 299 17.36 -0.37 -2.09
C LEU A 299 18.28 0.86 -2.17
N HIS A 300 19.10 0.95 -3.22
CA HIS A 300 19.92 2.13 -3.46
C HIS A 300 19.06 3.37 -3.73
N ALA A 301 18.01 3.23 -4.55
CA ALA A 301 17.05 4.32 -4.81
C ALA A 301 16.35 4.78 -3.51
N HIS A 302 15.94 3.83 -2.66
CA HIS A 302 15.38 4.13 -1.35
C HIS A 302 16.36 4.95 -0.49
N ASP A 303 17.61 4.49 -0.34
CA ASP A 303 18.61 5.21 0.46
C ASP A 303 18.83 6.63 -0.06
N ARG A 304 18.98 6.81 -1.37
CA ARG A 304 19.16 8.14 -1.98
C ARG A 304 17.98 9.07 -1.68
N VAL A 305 16.75 8.60 -1.90
CA VAL A 305 15.53 9.37 -1.62
C VAL A 305 15.39 9.66 -0.13
N TYR A 306 15.77 8.70 0.74
CA TYR A 306 15.80 8.89 2.19
C TYR A 306 16.75 10.02 2.59
N GLN A 307 17.99 10.01 2.09
CA GLN A 307 18.96 11.07 2.36
C GLN A 307 18.48 12.42 1.81
N LEU A 308 17.94 12.45 0.59
CA LEU A 308 17.38 13.66 -0.02
C LEU A 308 16.29 14.26 0.86
N TYR A 309 15.30 13.46 1.26
CA TYR A 309 14.16 13.91 2.07
C TYR A 309 14.62 14.55 3.39
N HIS A 310 15.57 13.93 4.08
CA HIS A 310 16.09 14.44 5.35
C HIS A 310 17.00 15.68 5.20
N ARG A 311 17.55 15.92 4.01
CA ARG A 311 18.23 17.20 3.69
C ARG A 311 17.22 18.32 3.40
N MET A 312 16.11 18.01 2.72
CA MET A 312 15.10 18.99 2.33
C MET A 312 14.17 19.36 3.49
N VAL A 313 13.82 18.40 4.35
CA VAL A 313 12.80 18.57 5.39
C VAL A 313 13.46 18.78 6.75
N SER A 314 13.54 20.05 7.18
CA SER A 314 14.06 20.45 8.50
C SER A 314 13.03 20.33 9.64
N VAL A 315 11.82 19.83 9.38
CA VAL A 315 10.67 19.96 10.28
C VAL A 315 10.40 18.65 11.04
N LYS A 316 10.32 18.74 12.39
CA LYS A 316 9.90 17.63 13.26
C LYS A 316 8.49 17.14 12.87
N GLY A 317 8.33 15.83 12.68
CA GLY A 317 7.02 15.18 12.53
C GLY A 317 6.58 14.82 11.10
N LYS A 318 7.46 14.92 10.10
CA LYS A 318 7.28 14.24 8.81
C LYS A 318 8.21 13.04 8.71
N THR A 319 7.77 11.97 8.05
CA THR A 319 8.53 10.71 7.96
C THR A 319 8.52 10.16 6.54
N LEU A 320 9.62 9.49 6.17
CA LEU A 320 9.78 8.74 4.93
C LEU A 320 10.28 7.34 5.27
N SER A 321 9.64 6.33 4.71
CA SER A 321 9.90 4.91 5.02
C SER A 321 9.85 4.03 3.77
N LEU A 322 10.03 2.73 3.98
CA LEU A 322 9.89 1.65 3.01
C LEU A 322 8.97 0.59 3.63
N ILE A 323 7.97 0.08 2.90
CA ILE A 323 7.16 -1.01 3.42
C ILE A 323 7.78 -2.36 3.03
N ILE A 324 7.79 -3.28 3.99
CA ILE A 324 8.11 -4.68 3.78
C ILE A 324 6.83 -5.49 4.02
N ARG A 325 6.50 -6.40 3.10
CA ARG A 325 5.43 -7.38 3.29
C ARG A 325 5.93 -8.50 4.19
N VAL A 326 5.19 -8.80 5.25
CA VAL A 326 5.48 -9.90 6.17
C VAL A 326 4.43 -10.99 5.95
N HIS A 327 4.86 -12.21 5.58
CA HIS A 327 3.99 -13.36 5.29
C HIS A 327 3.85 -14.34 6.45
#